data_AF-A0A6P0Q1K7-F1
#
_entry.id   AF-A0A6P0Q1K7-F1
#
_cell.length_a   1.000
_cell.length_b   1.000
_cell.length_c   1.000
_cell.angle_alpha   90.00
_cell.angle_beta   90.00
_cell.angle_gamma   90.00
#
_symmetry.space_group_name_H-M   'P 1'
#
loop_
_entity.id
_entity.type
_entity.pdbx_description
1 polymer ?
#
loop_
_entity_poly.entity_id
_entity_poly.type
_entity_poly.pdbx_seq_one_letter_code
_entity_poly.pdbx_strand_id
1 'polypeptide(L)' 'MAGPFEGLSDLEWKLFEDIFPFDPEKRGKGMPHSPYRHVLNSLLYLLITGCRWCDLPRGDIWASKSSSHRWVKRWRC' A
#
# COMPACT_ATOMS: atom_id res chain seq x y z
N MET A 1 -15.89 6.95 17.15
CA MET A 1 -14.52 6.41 17.02
C MET A 1 -14.50 5.61 15.73
N ALA A 2 -13.74 6.03 14.72
CA ALA A 2 -13.55 5.19 13.55
C ALA A 2 -12.86 3.90 14.03
N GLY A 3 -13.41 2.74 13.66
CA GLY A 3 -12.85 1.44 14.02
C GLY A 3 -11.43 1.24 13.47
N PRO A 4 -10.78 0.10 13.77
CA PRO A 4 -9.50 -0.24 13.16
C PRO A 4 -9.63 -0.19 11.62
N PHE A 5 -8.64 0.38 10.94
CA PHE A 5 -8.64 0.46 9.49
C PHE A 5 -8.44 -0.94 8.89
N GLU A 6 -9.47 -1.49 8.25
CA GLU A 6 -9.44 -2.86 7.68
C GLU A 6 -8.96 -2.90 6.22
N GLY A 7 -8.69 -1.75 5.62
CA GLY A 7 -8.29 -1.60 4.22
C GLY A 7 -9.34 -0.84 3.40
N LEU A 8 -8.92 -0.32 2.24
CA LEU A 8 -9.80 0.39 1.32
C LEU A 8 -10.84 -0.55 0.70
N SER A 9 -12.09 -0.13 0.74
CA SER A 9 -13.16 -0.71 -0.06
C SER A 9 -12.92 -0.48 -1.56
N ASP A 10 -13.62 -1.23 -2.41
CA ASP A 10 -13.49 -1.08 -3.87
C ASP A 10 -13.96 0.31 -4.34
N LEU A 11 -14.95 0.89 -3.67
CA LEU A 11 -15.45 2.24 -3.96
C LEU A 11 -14.43 3.31 -3.61
N GLU A 12 -13.77 3.20 -2.45
CA GLU A 12 -12.72 4.13 -2.06
C GLU A 12 -11.48 3.98 -2.94
N TRP A 13 -11.14 2.73 -3.31
CA TRP A 13 -10.03 2.47 -4.22
C TRP A 13 -10.22 3.14 -5.58
N LYS A 14 -11.46 3.17 -6.09
CA LYS A 14 -11.81 3.83 -7.35
C LYS A 14 -11.48 5.33 -7.36
N LEU A 15 -11.44 5.98 -6.20
CA LEU A 15 -11.03 7.40 -6.10
C LEU A 15 -9.53 7.60 -6.32
N PHE A 16 -8.72 6.56 -6.07
CA PHE A 16 -7.26 6.62 -6.18
C PHE A 16 -6.72 5.92 -7.43
N GLU A 17 -7.49 5.02 -8.03
CA GLU A 17 -7.08 4.21 -9.19
C GLU A 17 -6.51 5.08 -10.32
N ASP A 18 -7.14 6.21 -10.63
CA ASP A 18 -6.71 7.13 -11.70
C ASP A 18 -5.39 7.88 -11.41
N ILE A 19 -4.94 7.92 -10.15
CA ILE A 19 -3.72 8.62 -9.74
C ILE A 19 -2.50 7.72 -9.94
N PHE A 20 -2.68 6.41 -9.82
CA PHE A 20 -1.58 5.45 -9.96
C PHE A 20 -1.36 5.08 -11.43
N PRO A 21 -0.10 4.93 -11.87
CA PRO A 21 0.17 4.43 -13.22
C PRO A 21 -0.37 2.99 -13.34
N PHE A 22 -1.14 2.74 -14.40
CA PHE A 22 -1.88 1.48 -14.65
C PHE A 22 -1.01 0.22 -14.55
N ASP A 23 0.28 0.31 -14.88
CA ASP A 23 1.19 -0.82 -14.80
C ASP A 23 2.50 -0.43 -14.12
N PRO A 24 2.91 -1.14 -13.04
CA PRO A 24 4.32 -1.16 -12.68
C PRO A 24 5.07 -1.88 -13.81
N GLU A 25 6.03 -1.20 -14.44
CA GLU A 25 6.91 -1.78 -15.47
C GLU A 25 7.27 -3.22 -15.12
N LYS A 26 6.86 -4.17 -15.98
CA LYS A 26 7.18 -5.59 -15.81
C LYS A 26 8.70 -5.72 -15.70
N ARG A 27 9.20 -5.92 -14.48
CA ARG A 27 10.61 -6.23 -14.27
C ARG A 27 10.85 -7.62 -14.84
N GLY A 28 11.61 -7.71 -15.93
CA GLY A 28 11.91 -8.97 -16.63
C GLY A 28 12.49 -10.07 -15.73
N LYS A 29 13.13 -9.73 -14.60
CA LYS A 29 13.54 -10.66 -13.54
C LYS A 29 13.24 -10.09 -12.15
N GLY A 30 12.48 -10.81 -11.33
CA GLY A 30 12.21 -10.47 -9.93
C GLY A 30 10.81 -10.87 -9.44
N MET A 31 10.59 -10.74 -8.13
CA MET A 31 9.28 -10.95 -7.50
C MET A 31 8.24 -9.97 -8.10
N PRO A 32 6.99 -10.40 -8.36
CA PRO A 32 5.95 -9.54 -8.91
C PRO A 32 5.75 -8.26 -8.08
N HIS A 33 5.32 -7.20 -8.76
CA HIS A 33 5.05 -5.93 -8.11
C HIS A 33 3.90 -6.07 -7.11
N SER A 34 4.05 -5.51 -5.90
CA SER A 34 2.94 -5.45 -4.94
C SER A 34 1.85 -4.52 -5.49
N PRO A 35 0.59 -4.96 -5.60
CA PRO A 35 -0.52 -4.11 -6.03
C PRO A 35 -0.52 -2.76 -5.30
N TYR A 36 -0.73 -1.67 -6.04
CA TYR A 36 -0.76 -0.32 -5.48
C TYR A 36 -1.78 -0.20 -4.35
N ARG A 37 -2.92 -0.90 -4.47
CA ARG A 37 -3.93 -1.00 -3.41
C ARG A 37 -3.37 -1.52 -2.09
N HIS A 38 -2.56 -2.57 -2.12
CA HIS A 38 -1.96 -3.13 -0.91
C HIS A 38 -0.91 -2.19 -0.31
N VAL A 39 -0.15 -1.50 -1.16
CA VAL A 39 0.80 -0.47 -0.73
C VAL A 39 0.06 0.67 -0.04
N LEU A 40 -1.01 1.17 -0.64
CA LEU A 40 -1.81 2.27 -0.11
C LEU A 40 -2.50 1.88 1.19
N ASN A 41 -3.11 0.69 1.26
CA ASN A 41 -3.67 0.14 2.49
C ASN A 41 -2.64 0.18 3.63
N SER A 42 -1.47 -0.40 3.41
CA SER A 42 -0.41 -0.43 4.42
C SER A 42 0.03 0.96 4.88
N LEU A 43 0.09 1.92 3.96
CA LEU A 43 0.46 3.29 4.29
C LEU A 43 -0.63 4.03 5.06
N LEU A 44 -1.89 3.91 4.65
CA LEU A 44 -3.02 4.48 5.36
C LEU A 44 -3.13 3.90 6.77
N TYR A 45 -2.96 2.58 6.93
CA TYR A 45 -2.92 1.96 8.25
C TYR A 45 -1.82 2.55 9.14
N LEU A 46 -0.59 2.69 8.62
CA LEU A 46 0.52 3.31 9.36
C LEU A 46 0.22 4.77 9.74
N LEU A 47 -0.38 5.53 8.82
CA LEU A 47 -0.68 6.96 9.04
C LEU A 47 -1.86 7.17 10.00
N ILE A 48 -2.88 6.32 9.95
CA ILE A 48 -4.06 6.38 10.83
C ILE A 48 -3.71 5.88 12.23
N THR A 49 -3.02 4.74 12.33
CA THR A 49 -2.69 4.11 13.61
C THR A 49 -1.44 4.70 14.27
N GLY A 50 -0.52 5.26 13.48
CA GLY A 50 0.76 5.77 13.99
C GLY A 50 1.72 4.67 14.47
N CYS A 51 1.49 3.42 14.08
CA CYS A 51 2.28 2.28 14.52
C CYS A 51 3.65 2.20 13.85
N ARG A 52 4.54 1.37 14.41
CA ARG A 52 5.85 1.14 13.79
C ARG A 52 5.68 0.28 12.54
N TRP A 53 6.57 0.46 11.59
CA TRP A 53 6.64 -0.38 10.37
C TRP A 53 6.74 -1.89 10.63
N CYS A 54 7.26 -2.30 11.79
CA CYS A 54 7.36 -3.71 12.17
C CYS A 54 6.01 -4.31 12.59
N ASP A 55 5.10 -3.47 13.06
CA ASP A 55 3.75 -3.83 13.52
C ASP A 55 2.73 -3.77 12.38
N LEU A 56 3.19 -3.53 11.15
CA LEU A 56 2.34 -3.56 9.97
C LEU A 56 1.71 -4.96 9.85
N PRO A 57 0.37 -5.06 9.75
CA PRO A 57 -0.29 -6.34 9.57
C PRO A 57 0.22 -7.04 8.31
N ARG A 58 0.40 -8.36 8.41
CA ARG A 58 0.80 -9.23 7.31
C ARG A 58 -0.44 -9.98 6.83
N GLY A 59 -0.77 -9.88 5.55
CA GLY A 59 -1.92 -10.57 4.97
C GLY A 59 -2.07 -10.23 3.49
N ASP A 60 -3.01 -10.87 2.82
CA ASP A 60 -3.18 -10.75 1.37
C ASP A 60 -3.57 -9.33 0.90
N ILE A 61 -4.16 -8.52 1.79
CA ILE A 61 -4.56 -7.14 1.50
C ILE A 61 -3.46 -6.10 1.79
N TRP A 62 -2.34 -6.53 2.40
CA TRP A 62 -1.27 -5.67 2.89
C TRP A 62 0.02 -5.89 2.11
N ALA A 63 0.72 -4.80 1.77
CA ALA A 63 2.05 -4.91 1.17
C ALA A 63 3.11 -5.22 2.22
N SER A 64 4.21 -5.84 1.80
CA SER A 64 5.34 -6.06 2.70
C SER A 64 5.94 -4.73 3.16
N LYS A 65 6.44 -4.68 4.41
CA LYS A 65 7.18 -3.54 4.96
C LYS A 65 8.20 -2.95 3.98
N SER A 66 8.98 -3.81 3.33
CA SER A 66 9.98 -3.42 2.33
C SER A 66 9.37 -2.77 1.08
N SER A 67 8.23 -3.29 0.61
CA SER A 67 7.53 -2.76 -0.56
C SER A 67 6.92 -1.40 -0.24
N SER A 68 6.22 -1.28 0.88
CA SER A 68 5.61 -0.03 1.34
C SER A 68 6.65 1.07 1.59
N HIS A 69 7.78 0.74 2.25
CA HIS A 69 8.85 1.70 2.49
C HIS A 69 9.54 2.16 1.19
N ARG A 70 9.72 1.25 0.22
CA ARG A 70 10.25 1.60 -1.10
C ARG A 70 9.37 2.64 -1.80
N TRP A 71 8.05 2.47 -1.73
CA TRP A 71 7.09 3.37 -2.36
C TRP A 71 7.04 4.75 -1.68
N VAL A 72 7.08 4.81 -0.36
CA VAL A 72 7.19 6.11 0.36
C VAL A 72 8.43 6.88 -0.06
N LYS A 73 9.58 6.21 -0.18
CA LYS A 73 10.80 6.86 -0.66
C LYS A 73 10.67 7.41 -2.08
N ARG A 74 9.90 6.72 -2.94
CA ARG A 74 9.69 7.13 -4.34
C ARG A 74 8.68 8.28 -4.46
N TRP A 75 7.73 8.39 -3.55
CA TRP A 75 6.71 9.46 -3.56
C TRP A 75 7.10 10.72 -2.81
N ARG A 76 8.08 10.65 -1.88
CA ARG A 76 8.62 11.81 -1.15
C ARG A 76 9.65 12.63 -1.94
N CYS A 77 9.65 12.54 -3.28
CA CYS A 77 10.49 13.39 -4.14
C CYS A 77 10.21 14.88 -3.89
#